data_AF-A0A929TBC3-F1
#
_entry.id   AF-A0A929TBC3-F1
#
_cell.length_a   1.000
_cell.length_b   1.000
_cell.length_c   1.000
_cell.angle_alpha   90.00
_cell.angle_beta   90.00
_cell.angle_gamma   90.00
#
_symmetry.space_group_name_H-M   'P 1'
#
loop_
_entity.id
_entity.type
_entity.pdbx_description
1 polymer ?
#
loop_
_entity_poly.entity_id
_entity_poly.type
_entity_poly.pdbx_seq_one_letter_code
_entity_poly.pdbx_strand_id
1 'polypeptide(L)'
;MLSDTKKVDLFADYYERWIRIYKEGAIRDVTLNKYRMTLRWVQKLIPEVKLCEMTRVVYQQLINDYARDHERQTTMDFHHQLKGALLDAVDEGFIERDPTRKVILKGKTPRGKKIKYLNQFELHALLTGLNLGEKVSWDWFILLVAKTGMRFSEALALTPKDFDFSHQLLFVNKTWNYKKGGGFAETKNKSSIRKIQIDWQTVMQFAVLTRDLPQDEPIFVKKEERYAPIYNSTVNGILERYCKKLGIATISVHGLRHTHASLLLFAGVSIG
;
A
#
# COMPACT_ATOMS: atom_id res chain seq x y z
N MET A 1 0.18 -34.99 11.80
CA MET A 1 1.08 -35.02 12.96
C MET A 1 1.92 -33.76 12.91
N LEU A 2 1.75 -32.85 13.88
CA LEU A 2 2.69 -31.74 14.06
C LEU A 2 3.98 -32.40 14.57
N SER A 3 5.05 -32.36 13.78
CA SER A 3 6.36 -32.80 14.25
C SER A 3 6.76 -31.92 15.43
N ASP A 4 7.01 -32.51 16.58
CA ASP A 4 7.53 -31.79 17.75
C ASP A 4 8.80 -31.05 17.34
N THR A 5 8.77 -29.71 17.45
CA THR A 5 9.93 -28.88 17.14
C THR A 5 11.02 -29.20 18.16
N LYS A 6 12.24 -29.43 17.66
CA LYS A 6 13.41 -29.69 18.52
C LYS A 6 14.39 -28.54 18.44
N LYS A 7 15.20 -28.39 19.50
CA LYS A 7 16.31 -27.42 19.56
C LYS A 7 17.28 -27.51 18.38
N VAL A 8 17.43 -28.70 17.81
CA VAL A 8 18.33 -29.00 16.69
C VAL A 8 17.71 -28.76 15.31
N ASP A 9 16.43 -28.39 15.25
CA ASP A 9 15.77 -28.05 14.00
C ASP A 9 16.30 -26.72 13.46
N LEU A 10 16.26 -26.57 12.14
CA LEU A 10 16.63 -25.33 11.47
C LEU A 10 15.65 -24.22 11.83
N PHE A 11 16.18 -23.02 12.08
CA PHE A 11 15.36 -21.84 12.37
C PHE A 11 14.43 -21.49 11.20
N ALA A 12 14.88 -21.71 9.95
CA ALA A 12 14.06 -21.48 8.77
C ALA A 12 12.78 -22.35 8.77
N ASP A 13 12.92 -23.64 9.08
CA ASP A 13 11.80 -24.59 9.12
C ASP A 13 10.84 -24.26 10.27
N TYR A 14 11.40 -23.92 11.45
CA TYR A 14 10.61 -23.44 12.58
C TYR A 14 9.82 -22.19 12.21
N TYR A 15 10.47 -21.20 11.60
CA TYR A 15 9.83 -19.94 11.22
C TYR A 15 8.73 -20.16 10.18
N GLU A 16 8.93 -21.07 9.23
CA GLU A 16 7.88 -21.46 8.28
C GLU A 16 6.67 -22.08 9.00
N ARG A 17 6.89 -23.02 9.92
CA ARG A 17 5.81 -23.62 10.72
C ARG A 17 5.10 -22.57 11.57
N TRP A 18 5.86 -21.68 12.21
CA TRP A 18 5.33 -20.59 13.02
C TRP A 18 4.42 -19.65 12.20
N ILE A 19 4.81 -19.32 10.97
CA ILE A 19 3.96 -18.55 10.05
C ILE A 19 2.64 -19.29 9.78
N ARG A 20 2.71 -20.59 9.46
CA ARG A 20 1.51 -21.41 9.17
C ARG A 20 0.57 -21.49 10.37
N ILE A 21 1.10 -21.67 11.57
CA ILE A 21 0.30 -21.85 12.80
C ILE A 21 -0.30 -20.52 13.28
N TYR A 22 0.50 -19.45 13.33
CA TYR A 22 0.11 -18.22 14.03
C TYR A 22 -0.30 -17.06 13.12
N LYS A 23 0.01 -17.11 11.82
CA LYS A 23 -0.24 -15.99 10.89
C LYS A 23 -1.23 -16.34 9.80
N GLU A 24 -1.19 -17.55 9.25
CA GLU A 24 -2.18 -17.94 8.24
C GLU A 24 -3.60 -17.94 8.83
N GLY A 25 -4.56 -17.36 8.11
CA GLY A 25 -5.93 -17.15 8.58
C GLY A 25 -6.11 -16.01 9.59
N ALA A 26 -5.10 -15.66 10.39
CA ALA A 26 -5.18 -14.61 11.39
C ALA A 26 -4.88 -13.19 10.85
N ILE A 27 -4.08 -13.08 9.78
CA ILE A 27 -3.73 -11.80 9.17
C ILE A 27 -4.06 -11.76 7.68
N ARG A 28 -4.21 -10.54 7.14
CA ARG A 28 -4.48 -10.33 5.71
C ARG A 28 -3.33 -10.85 4.85
N ASP A 29 -3.64 -11.42 3.69
CA ASP A 29 -2.66 -12.01 2.76
C ASP A 29 -1.51 -11.09 2.38
N VAL A 30 -1.74 -9.78 2.25
CA VAL A 30 -0.66 -8.82 1.93
C VAL A 30 0.38 -8.77 3.05
N THR A 31 -0.05 -8.88 4.31
CA THR A 31 0.84 -8.94 5.47
C THR A 31 1.52 -10.31 5.53
N LEU A 32 0.79 -11.40 5.30
CA LEU A 32 1.34 -12.76 5.25
C LEU A 32 2.44 -12.90 4.19
N ASN A 33 2.26 -12.27 3.02
CA ASN A 33 3.28 -12.26 1.96
C ASN A 33 4.58 -11.57 2.40
N LYS A 34 4.54 -10.63 3.35
CA LYS A 34 5.76 -10.06 3.94
C LYS A 34 6.51 -11.09 4.78
N TYR A 35 5.80 -11.82 5.64
CA TYR A 35 6.39 -12.92 6.43
C TYR A 35 7.03 -13.98 5.52
N ARG A 36 6.34 -14.38 4.44
CA ARG A 36 6.89 -15.31 3.43
C ARG A 36 8.12 -14.75 2.70
N MET A 37 8.17 -13.44 2.45
CA MET A 37 9.36 -12.78 1.90
C MET A 37 10.53 -12.84 2.89
N THR A 38 10.27 -12.57 4.16
CA THR A 38 11.26 -12.69 5.23
C THR A 38 11.79 -14.10 5.36
N LEU A 39 10.92 -15.12 5.29
CA LEU A 39 11.32 -16.53 5.29
C LEU A 39 12.31 -16.84 4.16
N ARG A 40 12.05 -16.38 2.93
CA ARG A 40 13.00 -16.56 1.81
C ARG A 40 14.38 -15.96 2.08
N TRP A 41 14.42 -14.82 2.76
CA TRP A 41 15.69 -14.20 3.16
C TRP A 41 16.39 -14.96 4.29
N VAL A 42 15.64 -15.49 5.25
CA VAL A 42 16.19 -16.38 6.29
C VAL A 42 16.82 -17.62 5.63
N GLN A 43 16.10 -18.29 4.74
CA GLN A 43 16.60 -19.45 3.99
C GLN A 43 17.85 -19.12 3.17
N LYS A 44 17.95 -17.90 2.63
CA LYS A 44 19.11 -17.46 1.86
C LYS A 44 20.32 -17.11 2.73
N LEU A 45 20.12 -16.45 3.86
CA LEU A 45 21.20 -15.88 4.68
C LEU A 45 21.72 -16.84 5.75
N ILE A 46 20.83 -17.67 6.32
CA ILE A 46 21.15 -18.59 7.42
C ILE A 46 20.47 -19.96 7.21
N PRO A 47 20.70 -20.66 6.08
CA PRO A 47 20.00 -21.91 5.76
C PRO A 47 20.19 -23.01 6.81
N GLU A 48 21.38 -23.10 7.39
CA GLU A 48 21.79 -24.22 8.27
C GLU A 48 21.74 -23.90 9.76
N VAL A 49 21.35 -22.67 10.13
CA VAL A 49 21.36 -22.26 11.56
C VAL A 49 20.21 -22.94 12.30
N LYS A 50 20.56 -23.69 13.35
CA LYS A 50 19.61 -24.34 14.24
C LYS A 50 19.06 -23.38 15.29
N LEU A 51 17.91 -23.72 15.88
CA LEU A 51 17.32 -22.91 16.96
C LEU A 51 18.29 -22.72 18.14
N CYS A 52 18.92 -23.78 18.62
CA CYS A 52 19.87 -23.69 19.74
C CYS A 52 21.14 -22.87 19.43
N GLU A 53 21.48 -22.70 18.15
CA GLU A 53 22.64 -21.93 17.70
C GLU A 53 22.31 -20.43 17.54
N MET A 54 21.04 -20.06 17.65
CA MET A 54 20.56 -18.69 17.48
C MET A 54 20.94 -17.81 18.68
N THR A 55 22.20 -17.37 18.70
CA THR A 55 22.72 -16.43 19.71
C THR A 55 22.50 -14.97 19.27
N ARG A 56 22.70 -14.03 20.20
CA ARG A 56 22.69 -12.58 19.89
C ARG A 56 23.70 -12.19 18.80
N VAL A 57 24.84 -12.87 18.73
CA VAL A 57 25.88 -12.61 17.71
C VAL A 57 25.41 -13.11 16.35
N VAL A 58 24.91 -14.34 16.27
CA VAL A 58 24.36 -14.93 15.03
C VAL A 58 23.21 -14.07 14.50
N TYR A 59 22.29 -13.66 15.37
CA TYR A 59 21.18 -12.79 14.99
C TYR A 59 21.64 -11.40 14.53
N GLN A 60 22.60 -10.79 15.22
CA GLN A 60 23.16 -9.51 14.79
C GLN A 60 23.85 -9.63 13.43
N GLN A 61 24.51 -10.76 13.14
CA GLN A 61 25.13 -11.02 11.84
C GLN A 61 24.07 -11.16 10.74
N LEU A 62 23.00 -11.91 10.97
CA LEU A 62 21.85 -12.01 10.06
C LEU A 62 21.30 -10.62 9.69
N ILE A 63 21.09 -9.76 10.69
CA ILE A 63 20.60 -8.40 10.48
C ILE A 63 21.61 -7.54 9.70
N ASN A 64 22.91 -7.68 9.98
CA ASN A 64 23.96 -6.97 9.25
C ASN A 64 24.04 -7.42 7.78
N ASP A 65 23.94 -8.73 7.53
CA ASP A 65 23.97 -9.30 6.19
C ASP A 65 22.76 -8.83 5.37
N TYR A 66 21.57 -8.82 5.97
CA TYR A 66 20.37 -8.27 5.34
C TYR A 66 20.50 -6.76 5.08
N ALA A 67 21.04 -6.01 6.03
CA ALA A 67 21.23 -4.57 5.93
C ALA A 67 22.23 -4.14 4.84
N ARG A 68 23.10 -5.04 4.34
CA ARG A 68 24.04 -4.71 3.25
C ARG A 68 23.31 -4.24 2.01
N ASP A 69 22.14 -4.79 1.71
CA ASP A 69 21.40 -4.49 0.47
C ASP A 69 20.09 -3.76 0.67
N HIS A 70 19.74 -3.46 1.92
CA HIS A 70 18.45 -2.89 2.26
C HIS A 70 18.59 -1.59 3.05
N GLU A 71 17.65 -0.68 2.83
CA GLU A 71 17.54 0.54 3.63
C GLU A 71 17.15 0.20 5.07
N ARG A 72 17.52 1.08 6.01
CA ARG A 72 17.31 0.89 7.45
C ARG A 72 15.85 0.52 7.80
N GLN A 73 14.87 1.14 7.14
CA GLN A 73 13.45 0.85 7.40
C GLN A 73 13.09 -0.59 6.99
N THR A 74 13.61 -1.07 5.86
CA THR A 74 13.39 -2.44 5.40
C THR A 74 14.04 -3.45 6.35
N THR A 75 15.25 -3.16 6.85
CA THR A 75 15.90 -3.96 7.89
C THR A 75 15.08 -4.00 9.19
N MET A 76 14.48 -2.88 9.58
CA MET A 76 13.60 -2.81 10.75
C MET A 76 12.35 -3.68 10.58
N ASP A 77 11.71 -3.62 9.41
CA ASP A 77 10.55 -4.46 9.09
C ASP A 77 10.91 -5.95 9.11
N PHE A 78 12.08 -6.32 8.60
CA PHE A 78 12.61 -7.69 8.64
C PHE A 78 12.83 -8.16 10.08
N HIS A 79 13.48 -7.33 10.90
CA HIS A 79 13.66 -7.59 12.34
C HIS A 79 12.33 -7.83 13.06
N HIS A 80 11.33 -6.95 12.88
CA HIS A 80 10.03 -7.09 13.55
C HIS A 80 9.28 -8.37 13.17
N GLN A 81 9.41 -8.82 11.91
CA GLN A 81 8.77 -10.04 11.44
C GLN A 81 9.40 -11.29 12.08
N LEU A 82 10.72 -11.30 12.24
CA LEU A 82 11.45 -12.39 12.91
C LEU A 82 11.27 -12.39 14.43
N LYS A 83 11.21 -11.19 15.03
CA LYS A 83 11.22 -11.04 16.49
C LYS A 83 10.10 -11.80 17.18
N GLY A 84 8.89 -11.81 16.60
CA GLY A 84 7.76 -12.56 17.17
C GLY A 84 8.10 -14.05 17.34
N ALA A 85 8.54 -14.71 16.26
CA ALA A 85 8.88 -16.12 16.31
C ALA A 85 10.08 -16.43 17.23
N LEU A 86 11.06 -15.53 17.30
CA LEU A 86 12.22 -15.71 18.17
C LEU A 86 11.87 -15.59 19.66
N LEU A 87 10.91 -14.74 20.02
CA LEU A 87 10.43 -14.65 21.40
C LEU A 87 9.64 -15.89 21.78
N ASP A 88 8.74 -16.35 20.91
CA ASP A 88 7.99 -17.59 21.14
C ASP A 88 8.93 -18.80 21.29
N ALA A 89 9.99 -18.88 20.47
CA ALA A 89 11.02 -19.92 20.61
C ALA A 89 11.83 -19.85 21.91
N VAL A 90 11.96 -18.67 22.51
CA VAL A 90 12.58 -18.50 23.84
C VAL A 90 11.62 -18.98 24.92
N ASP A 91 10.34 -18.62 24.82
CA ASP A 91 9.31 -19.04 25.78
C ASP A 91 9.09 -20.57 25.76
N GLU A 92 9.19 -21.18 24.58
CA GLU A 92 9.16 -22.65 24.38
C GLU A 92 10.47 -23.34 24.82
N GLY A 93 11.49 -22.58 25.23
CA GLY A 93 12.77 -23.09 25.71
C GLY A 93 13.69 -23.64 24.62
N PHE A 94 13.38 -23.41 23.33
CA PHE A 94 14.23 -23.81 22.22
C PHE A 94 15.49 -22.96 22.11
N ILE A 95 15.40 -21.69 22.48
CA ILE A 95 16.50 -20.74 22.57
C ILE A 95 16.66 -20.32 24.03
N GLU A 96 17.89 -20.38 24.56
CA GLU A 96 18.13 -20.10 25.98
C GLU A 96 17.94 -18.63 26.37
N ARG A 97 18.21 -17.69 25.46
CA ARG A 97 18.21 -16.25 25.73
C ARG A 97 17.74 -15.49 24.49
N ASP A 98 16.94 -14.44 24.69
CA ASP A 98 16.46 -13.57 23.62
C ASP A 98 17.61 -13.04 22.72
N PRO A 99 17.73 -13.54 21.47
CA PRO A 99 18.79 -13.15 20.55
C PRO A 99 18.55 -11.75 19.96
N THR A 100 17.32 -11.23 20.06
CA THR A 100 16.88 -9.96 19.48
C THR A 100 17.17 -8.76 20.38
N ARG A 101 17.52 -9.00 21.65
CA ARG A 101 17.73 -7.96 22.64
C ARG A 101 18.88 -7.03 22.28
N LYS A 102 18.57 -5.72 22.26
CA LYS A 102 19.51 -4.62 21.93
C LYS A 102 20.15 -4.79 20.55
N VAL A 103 19.43 -5.37 19.58
CA VAL A 103 19.94 -5.47 18.20
C VAL A 103 20.18 -4.08 17.62
N ILE A 104 21.30 -3.93 16.92
CA ILE A 104 21.65 -2.69 16.25
C ILE A 104 21.16 -2.80 14.80
N LEU A 105 20.14 -2.02 14.47
CA LEU A 105 19.63 -1.93 13.11
C LEU A 105 20.51 -1.00 12.28
N LYS A 106 21.08 -1.54 11.21
CA LYS A 106 21.83 -0.81 10.18
C LYS A 106 21.06 -0.89 8.86
N GLY A 107 21.49 -0.12 7.87
CA GLY A 107 20.98 -0.20 6.52
C GLY A 107 21.70 0.78 5.61
N LYS A 108 21.56 0.58 4.30
CA LYS A 108 22.01 1.54 3.30
C LYS A 108 21.36 2.90 3.54
N THR A 109 22.12 3.96 3.26
CA THR A 109 21.59 5.32 3.22
C THR A 109 20.38 5.34 2.29
N PRO A 110 19.24 5.90 2.71
CA PRO A 110 18.08 5.98 1.86
C PRO A 110 18.45 6.64 0.53
N ARG A 111 17.97 6.09 -0.59
CA ARG A 111 18.08 6.82 -1.86
C ARG A 111 17.40 8.18 -1.72
N GLY A 112 17.87 9.18 -2.48
CA GLY A 112 17.24 10.49 -2.54
C GLY A 112 15.73 10.33 -2.72
N LYS A 113 14.96 10.84 -1.75
CA LYS A 113 13.50 10.68 -1.75
C LYS A 113 12.95 11.43 -2.96
N LYS A 114 12.22 10.71 -3.82
CA LYS A 114 11.48 11.35 -4.92
C LYS A 114 10.53 12.41 -4.35
N ILE A 115 10.36 13.51 -5.08
CA ILE A 115 9.35 14.54 -4.78
C ILE A 115 8.00 13.83 -4.61
N LYS A 116 7.32 14.13 -3.50
CA LYS A 116 6.10 13.41 -3.10
C LYS A 116 4.81 14.15 -3.42
N TYR A 117 4.91 15.43 -3.77
CA TYR A 117 3.75 16.28 -4.00
C TYR A 117 4.11 17.37 -5.01
N LEU A 118 3.09 17.93 -5.65
CA LEU A 118 3.18 19.09 -6.52
C LEU A 118 2.90 20.35 -5.69
N ASN A 119 3.53 21.47 -6.04
CA ASN A 119 3.07 22.77 -5.54
C ASN A 119 1.77 23.19 -6.24
N GLN A 120 1.16 24.31 -5.80
CA GLN A 120 -0.11 24.79 -6.34
C GLN A 120 -0.07 25.09 -7.85
N PHE A 121 1.02 25.70 -8.34
CA PHE A 121 1.18 26.02 -9.76
C PHE A 121 1.36 24.75 -10.60
N GLU A 122 2.17 23.80 -10.14
CA GLU A 122 2.37 22.52 -10.81
C GLU A 122 1.08 21.69 -10.84
N LEU A 123 0.31 21.69 -9.75
CA LEU A 123 -0.99 21.03 -9.71
C LEU A 123 -1.95 21.68 -10.71
N HIS A 124 -2.01 23.00 -10.75
CA HIS A 124 -2.87 23.71 -11.71
C HIS A 124 -2.47 23.39 -13.15
N ALA A 125 -1.16 23.41 -13.47
CA ALA A 125 -0.65 23.04 -14.78
C ALA A 125 -1.02 21.60 -15.16
N LEU A 126 -0.91 20.65 -14.22
CA LEU A 126 -1.37 19.28 -14.42
C LEU A 126 -2.86 19.22 -14.77
N LEU A 127 -3.72 19.84 -13.96
CA LEU A 127 -5.16 19.77 -14.13
C LEU A 127 -5.63 20.39 -15.45
N THR A 128 -5.06 21.53 -15.84
CA THR A 128 -5.34 22.19 -17.12
C THR A 128 -4.81 21.40 -18.31
N GLY A 129 -3.76 20.60 -18.12
CA GLY A 129 -3.16 19.75 -19.15
C GLY A 129 -3.91 18.44 -19.42
N LEU A 130 -4.86 18.04 -18.58
CA LEU A 130 -5.64 16.81 -18.74
C LEU A 130 -6.59 16.89 -19.94
N ASN A 131 -6.76 15.79 -20.67
CA ASN A 131 -7.70 15.70 -21.79
C ASN A 131 -9.03 15.09 -21.35
N LEU A 132 -9.92 15.95 -20.84
CA LEU A 132 -11.23 15.57 -20.31
C LEU A 132 -12.27 15.46 -21.45
N GLY A 133 -12.31 14.29 -22.08
CA GLY A 133 -13.31 13.97 -23.12
C GLY A 133 -14.68 13.56 -22.56
N GLU A 134 -15.62 13.27 -23.45
CA GLU A 134 -17.01 12.89 -23.11
C GLU A 134 -17.15 11.51 -22.43
N LYS A 135 -16.12 10.67 -22.53
CA LYS A 135 -16.12 9.30 -21.99
C LYS A 135 -15.18 9.20 -20.80
N VAL A 136 -15.50 8.27 -19.89
CA VAL A 136 -14.65 7.98 -18.74
C VAL A 136 -13.24 7.59 -19.19
N SER A 137 -12.24 8.19 -18.54
CA SER A 137 -10.83 8.01 -18.86
C SER A 137 -9.97 8.08 -17.60
N TRP A 138 -8.69 7.74 -17.74
CA TRP A 138 -7.72 7.93 -16.65
C TRP A 138 -7.45 9.41 -16.35
N ASP A 139 -7.76 10.31 -17.27
CA ASP A 139 -7.62 11.75 -17.04
C ASP A 139 -8.70 12.23 -16.07
N TRP A 140 -9.94 11.77 -16.23
CA TRP A 140 -11.01 11.95 -15.25
C TRP A 140 -10.64 11.35 -13.88
N PHE A 141 -9.99 10.18 -13.87
CA PHE A 141 -9.51 9.56 -12.63
C PHE A 141 -8.44 10.42 -11.94
N ILE A 142 -7.45 10.94 -12.69
CA ILE A 142 -6.38 11.80 -12.18
C ILE A 142 -6.97 13.09 -11.61
N LEU A 143 -7.89 13.74 -12.34
CA LEU A 143 -8.60 14.94 -11.87
C LEU A 143 -9.27 14.67 -10.52
N LEU A 144 -10.04 13.59 -10.42
CA LEU A 144 -10.79 13.27 -9.21
C LEU A 144 -9.88 12.99 -8.02
N VAL A 145 -8.82 12.20 -8.18
CA VAL A 145 -7.87 11.91 -7.10
C VAL A 145 -7.14 13.18 -6.65
N ALA A 146 -6.75 14.05 -7.59
CA ALA A 146 -6.09 15.31 -7.28
C ALA A 146 -6.99 16.27 -6.49
N LYS A 147 -8.29 16.31 -6.81
CA LYS A 147 -9.29 17.16 -6.17
C LYS A 147 -9.77 16.64 -4.82
N THR A 148 -9.76 15.32 -4.60
CA THR A 148 -10.39 14.69 -3.42
C THR A 148 -9.41 14.01 -2.47
N GLY A 149 -8.16 13.81 -2.89
CA GLY A 149 -7.15 13.11 -2.09
C GLY A 149 -7.51 11.65 -1.77
N MET A 150 -8.36 11.00 -2.57
CA MET A 150 -8.77 9.62 -2.35
C MET A 150 -7.61 8.62 -2.52
N ARG A 151 -7.69 7.49 -1.82
CA ARG A 151 -6.76 6.38 -2.09
C ARG A 151 -7.10 5.77 -3.46
N PHE A 152 -6.08 5.26 -4.16
CA PHE A 152 -6.25 4.61 -5.46
C PHE A 152 -7.38 3.57 -5.50
N SER A 153 -7.39 2.64 -4.51
CA SER A 153 -8.43 1.61 -4.43
C SER A 153 -9.82 2.16 -4.05
N GLU A 154 -9.90 3.30 -3.38
CA GLU A 154 -11.19 3.96 -3.08
C GLU A 154 -11.73 4.61 -4.35
N ALA A 155 -10.89 5.34 -5.09
CA ALA A 155 -11.30 6.00 -6.34
C ALA A 155 -11.74 5.01 -7.41
N LEU A 156 -11.08 3.84 -7.51
CA LEU A 156 -11.50 2.76 -8.41
C LEU A 156 -12.86 2.15 -8.05
N ALA A 157 -13.29 2.28 -6.80
CA ALA A 157 -14.52 1.67 -6.29
C ALA A 157 -15.73 2.58 -6.44
N LEU A 158 -15.56 3.79 -6.94
CA LEU A 158 -16.65 4.75 -7.11
C LEU A 158 -17.63 4.27 -8.17
N THR A 159 -18.90 4.33 -7.81
CA THR A 159 -20.06 4.06 -8.65
C THR A 159 -20.86 5.36 -8.83
N PRO A 160 -21.73 5.48 -9.85
CA PRO A 160 -22.58 6.66 -9.98
C PRO A 160 -23.42 6.97 -8.73
N LYS A 161 -23.89 5.94 -7.99
CA LYS A 161 -24.64 6.12 -6.72
C LYS A 161 -23.85 6.77 -5.59
N ASP A 162 -22.52 6.81 -5.68
CA ASP A 162 -21.70 7.46 -4.66
C ASP A 162 -21.67 8.97 -4.80
N PHE A 163 -22.22 9.54 -5.88
CA PHE A 163 -22.31 10.98 -6.09
C PHE A 163 -23.69 11.49 -5.66
N ASP A 164 -23.70 12.37 -4.65
CA ASP A 164 -24.83 13.25 -4.38
C ASP A 164 -24.64 14.55 -5.16
N PHE A 165 -25.18 14.57 -6.37
CA PHE A 165 -25.05 15.74 -7.25
C PHE A 165 -25.77 16.96 -6.70
N SER A 166 -26.83 16.78 -5.90
CA SER A 166 -27.62 17.88 -5.34
C SER A 166 -26.89 18.61 -4.22
N HIS A 167 -26.21 17.86 -3.35
CA HIS A 167 -25.46 18.41 -2.22
C HIS A 167 -23.95 18.55 -2.51
N GLN A 168 -23.49 18.22 -3.73
CA GLN A 168 -22.08 18.27 -4.13
C GLN A 168 -21.18 17.39 -3.25
N LEU A 169 -21.66 16.20 -2.89
CA LEU A 169 -20.95 15.25 -2.03
C LEU A 169 -20.57 13.98 -2.77
N LEU A 170 -19.40 13.44 -2.44
CA LEU A 170 -18.95 12.12 -2.86
C LEU A 170 -18.79 11.21 -1.63
N PHE A 171 -19.49 10.09 -1.64
CA PHE A 171 -19.43 9.09 -0.59
C PHE A 171 -18.27 8.11 -0.83
N VAL A 172 -17.36 8.03 0.12
CA VAL A 172 -16.25 7.08 0.09
C VAL A 172 -16.48 6.05 1.18
N ASN A 173 -17.00 4.88 0.81
CA ASN A 173 -17.39 3.83 1.75
C ASN A 173 -16.84 2.43 1.43
N LYS A 174 -16.26 2.25 0.24
CA LYS A 174 -15.77 0.96 -0.27
C LYS A 174 -14.45 1.11 -1.02
N THR A 175 -13.81 -0.03 -1.30
CA THR A 175 -12.58 -0.13 -2.07
C THR A 175 -12.70 -1.20 -3.15
N TRP A 176 -11.90 -1.08 -4.20
CA TRP A 176 -11.84 -2.06 -5.29
C TRP A 176 -10.61 -2.94 -5.15
N ASN A 177 -10.80 -4.25 -5.18
CA ASN A 177 -9.72 -5.22 -5.04
C ASN A 177 -9.00 -5.50 -6.37
N TYR A 178 -8.34 -4.49 -6.91
CA TYR A 178 -7.63 -4.57 -8.19
C TYR A 178 -6.47 -5.59 -8.21
N LYS A 179 -6.02 -6.10 -7.06
CA LYS A 179 -4.91 -7.07 -6.95
C LYS A 179 -5.36 -8.53 -6.99
N LYS A 180 -6.64 -8.83 -6.78
CA LYS A 180 -7.16 -10.21 -6.71
C LYS A 180 -8.32 -10.45 -7.68
N GLY A 181 -8.25 -9.91 -8.88
CA GLY A 181 -9.27 -10.15 -9.92
C GLY A 181 -10.51 -9.25 -9.82
N GLY A 182 -10.49 -8.20 -8.99
CA GLY A 182 -11.58 -7.22 -8.88
C GLY A 182 -12.55 -7.48 -7.73
N GLY A 183 -13.67 -6.75 -7.74
CA GLY A 183 -14.71 -6.81 -6.73
C GLY A 183 -14.59 -5.74 -5.65
N PHE A 184 -15.74 -5.39 -5.08
CA PHE A 184 -15.82 -4.48 -3.96
C PHE A 184 -15.33 -5.14 -2.67
N ALA A 185 -14.66 -4.35 -1.83
CA ALA A 185 -14.22 -4.73 -0.50
C ALA A 185 -14.45 -3.57 0.47
N GLU A 186 -14.76 -3.89 1.72
CA GLU A 186 -14.94 -2.88 2.75
C GLU A 186 -13.67 -2.04 2.98
N THR A 187 -13.85 -0.79 3.40
CA THR A 187 -12.73 0.05 3.78
C THR A 187 -12.04 -0.54 5.02
N LYS A 188 -10.70 -0.36 5.11
CA LYS A 188 -9.90 -1.06 6.14
C LYS A 188 -10.38 -0.82 7.57
N ASN A 189 -10.95 0.35 7.86
CA ASN A 189 -11.39 0.83 9.18
C ASN A 189 -12.70 1.63 9.01
N LYS A 190 -13.63 1.58 9.97
CA LYS A 190 -14.88 2.39 9.94
C LYS A 190 -14.64 3.89 9.77
N SER A 191 -13.54 4.42 10.31
CA SER A 191 -13.12 5.82 10.13
C SER A 191 -12.71 6.19 8.71
N SER A 192 -12.55 5.22 7.80
CA SER A 192 -12.29 5.50 6.38
C SER A 192 -13.54 5.85 5.60
N ILE A 193 -14.74 5.60 6.16
CA ILE A 193 -16.01 5.99 5.58
C ILE A 193 -16.18 7.49 5.78
N ARG A 194 -16.29 8.25 4.68
CA ARG A 194 -16.37 9.72 4.73
C ARG A 194 -17.16 10.27 3.55
N LYS A 195 -17.63 11.51 3.71
CA LYS A 195 -18.19 12.32 2.63
C LYS A 195 -17.16 13.38 2.26
N ILE A 196 -16.91 13.57 0.98
CA ILE A 196 -15.98 14.59 0.47
C ILE A 196 -16.81 15.60 -0.29
N GLN A 197 -16.68 16.88 0.06
CA GLN A 197 -17.28 17.96 -0.71
C GLN A 197 -16.46 18.20 -1.99
N ILE A 198 -17.15 18.32 -3.12
CA ILE A 198 -16.52 18.53 -4.44
C ILE A 198 -17.04 19.84 -5.03
N ASP A 199 -16.21 20.54 -5.82
CA ASP A 199 -16.66 21.75 -6.49
C ASP A 199 -17.77 21.49 -7.53
N TRP A 200 -18.68 22.46 -7.67
CA TRP A 200 -19.81 22.42 -8.58
C TRP A 200 -19.44 21.99 -10.02
N GLN A 201 -18.33 22.50 -10.55
CA GLN A 201 -17.90 22.18 -11.91
C GLN A 201 -17.61 20.68 -12.06
N THR A 202 -16.83 20.12 -11.14
CA THR A 202 -16.49 18.69 -11.15
C THR A 202 -17.75 17.84 -10.94
N VAL A 203 -18.64 18.24 -10.03
CA VAL A 203 -19.92 17.52 -9.79
C VAL A 203 -20.77 17.49 -11.05
N MET A 204 -20.93 18.61 -11.75
CA MET A 204 -21.71 18.67 -12.98
C MET A 204 -21.09 17.85 -14.12
N GLN A 205 -19.75 17.89 -14.25
CA GLN A 205 -19.03 17.07 -15.22
C GLN A 205 -19.25 15.58 -14.98
N PHE A 206 -19.17 15.13 -13.72
CA PHE A 206 -19.45 13.74 -13.38
C PHE A 206 -20.93 13.38 -13.56
N ALA A 207 -21.87 14.29 -13.31
CA ALA A 207 -23.30 14.05 -13.55
C ALA A 207 -23.58 13.69 -15.01
N VAL A 208 -22.95 14.42 -15.94
CA VAL A 208 -23.04 14.13 -17.38
C VAL A 208 -22.29 12.84 -17.72
N LEU A 209 -21.04 12.69 -17.24
CA LEU A 209 -20.16 11.57 -17.53
C LEU A 209 -20.74 10.21 -17.08
N THR A 210 -21.48 10.20 -15.97
CA THR A 210 -22.01 8.97 -15.37
C THR A 210 -23.49 8.72 -15.66
N ARG A 211 -24.16 9.62 -16.40
CA ARG A 211 -25.62 9.56 -16.62
C ARG A 211 -26.08 8.22 -17.19
N ASP A 212 -25.34 7.73 -18.18
CA ASP A 212 -25.70 6.52 -18.94
C ASP A 212 -24.93 5.28 -18.44
N LEU A 213 -24.24 5.39 -17.29
CA LEU A 213 -23.51 4.29 -16.68
C LEU A 213 -24.40 3.49 -15.71
N PRO A 214 -24.16 2.17 -15.56
CA PRO A 214 -24.86 1.38 -14.56
C PRO A 214 -24.56 1.90 -13.14
N GLN A 215 -25.62 2.09 -12.37
CA GLN A 215 -25.57 2.81 -11.09
C GLN A 215 -24.79 2.07 -9.99
N ASP A 216 -24.70 0.74 -10.06
CA ASP A 216 -24.01 -0.12 -9.09
C ASP A 216 -22.64 -0.63 -9.57
N GLU A 217 -22.20 -0.21 -10.77
CA GLU A 217 -20.93 -0.65 -11.35
C GLU A 217 -19.84 0.43 -11.16
N PRO A 218 -18.57 0.03 -11.00
CA PRO A 218 -17.46 0.97 -10.87
C PRO A 218 -17.26 1.79 -12.15
N ILE A 219 -17.14 3.11 -12.00
CA ILE A 219 -17.01 4.07 -13.12
C ILE A 219 -15.74 3.80 -13.94
N PHE A 220 -14.62 3.54 -13.26
CA PHE A 220 -13.29 3.46 -13.88
C PHE A 220 -12.82 2.03 -14.19
N VAL A 221 -13.64 1.01 -13.93
CA VAL A 221 -13.28 -0.39 -14.15
C VAL A 221 -14.23 -0.98 -15.19
N LYS A 222 -13.68 -1.29 -16.37
CA LYS A 222 -14.47 -1.90 -17.45
C LYS A 222 -14.87 -3.33 -17.07
N LYS A 223 -16.12 -3.65 -17.37
CA LYS A 223 -16.69 -4.99 -17.21
C LYS A 223 -17.09 -5.50 -18.59
N GLU A 224 -16.46 -6.58 -19.02
CA GLU A 224 -16.92 -7.40 -20.15
C GLU A 224 -17.53 -8.68 -19.57
N GLU A 225 -17.01 -9.87 -19.89
CA GLU A 225 -17.38 -11.11 -19.17
C GLU A 225 -16.88 -11.12 -17.72
N ARG A 226 -15.73 -10.48 -17.49
CA ARG A 226 -15.11 -10.27 -16.17
C ARG A 226 -14.60 -8.83 -16.09
N TYR A 227 -14.31 -8.36 -14.89
CA TYR A 227 -13.67 -7.05 -14.72
C TYR A 227 -12.25 -7.05 -15.27
N ALA A 228 -11.93 -6.05 -16.07
CA ALA A 228 -10.60 -5.88 -16.63
C ALA A 228 -9.56 -5.67 -15.51
N PRO A 229 -8.38 -6.29 -15.60
CA PRO A 229 -7.33 -6.11 -14.61
C PRO A 229 -6.81 -4.67 -14.67
N ILE A 230 -6.78 -4.02 -13.51
CA ILE A 230 -6.27 -2.66 -13.35
C ILE A 230 -4.93 -2.69 -12.64
N TYR A 231 -3.92 -2.03 -13.22
CA TYR A 231 -2.61 -1.89 -12.62
C TYR A 231 -2.33 -0.43 -12.24
N ASN A 232 -1.91 -0.21 -11.00
CA ASN A 232 -1.47 1.11 -10.55
C ASN A 232 -0.33 1.67 -11.42
N SER A 233 0.53 0.80 -11.97
CA SER A 233 1.60 1.21 -12.90
C SER A 233 1.06 1.87 -14.16
N THR A 234 -0.10 1.44 -14.68
CA THR A 234 -0.72 2.04 -15.87
C THR A 234 -1.05 3.50 -15.66
N VAL A 235 -1.74 3.82 -14.56
CA VAL A 235 -2.13 5.20 -14.24
C VAL A 235 -0.92 6.04 -13.89
N ASN A 236 0.05 5.49 -13.15
CA ASN A 236 1.31 6.20 -12.89
C ASN A 236 2.10 6.48 -14.18
N GLY A 237 2.09 5.58 -15.16
CA GLY A 237 2.74 5.81 -16.45
C GLY A 237 2.06 6.91 -17.26
N ILE A 238 0.73 7.03 -17.18
CA ILE A 238 -0.03 8.15 -17.79
C ILE A 238 0.34 9.47 -17.09
N LEU A 239 0.28 9.49 -15.75
CA LEU A 239 0.62 10.66 -14.95
C LEU A 239 2.07 11.11 -15.18
N GLU A 240 3.02 10.19 -15.25
CA GLU A 240 4.42 10.49 -15.52
C GLU A 240 4.60 11.13 -16.90
N ARG A 241 3.87 10.69 -17.94
CA ARG A 241 3.90 11.34 -19.25
C ARG A 241 3.38 12.77 -19.19
N TYR A 242 2.30 13.02 -18.45
CA TYR A 242 1.81 14.38 -18.22
C TYR A 242 2.83 15.24 -17.50
N CYS A 243 3.42 14.74 -16.40
CA CYS A 243 4.44 15.47 -15.65
C CYS A 243 5.62 15.88 -16.55
N LYS A 244 6.14 14.94 -17.35
CA LYS A 244 7.25 15.20 -18.28
C LYS A 244 6.87 16.20 -19.37
N LYS A 245 5.70 16.04 -19.99
CA LYS A 245 5.21 16.93 -21.06
C LYS A 245 5.05 18.37 -20.56
N LEU A 246 4.60 18.54 -19.32
CA LEU A 246 4.34 19.85 -18.70
C LEU A 246 5.56 20.43 -17.98
N GLY A 247 6.69 19.70 -17.92
CA GLY A 247 7.90 20.16 -17.25
C GLY A 247 7.78 20.28 -15.72
N ILE A 248 6.87 19.53 -15.08
CA ILE A 248 6.62 19.56 -13.63
C ILE A 248 7.22 18.35 -12.91
N ALA A 249 7.31 18.41 -11.59
CA ALA A 249 7.80 17.29 -10.79
C ALA A 249 7.05 15.98 -11.08
N THR A 250 7.80 14.90 -11.34
CA THR A 250 7.19 13.58 -11.58
C THR A 250 6.74 12.95 -10.26
N ILE A 251 5.43 12.77 -10.13
CA ILE A 251 4.80 12.16 -8.95
C ILE A 251 4.01 10.90 -9.33
N SER A 252 3.59 10.15 -8.30
CA SER A 252 2.65 9.03 -8.46
C SER A 252 1.22 9.46 -8.13
N VAL A 253 0.24 8.60 -8.39
CA VAL A 253 -1.15 8.81 -7.93
C VAL A 253 -1.22 8.95 -6.40
N HIS A 254 -0.35 8.25 -5.67
CA HIS A 254 -0.22 8.46 -4.23
C HIS A 254 0.34 9.85 -3.90
N GLY A 255 1.21 10.37 -4.76
CA GLY A 255 1.70 11.74 -4.67
C GLY A 255 0.59 12.78 -4.87
N LEU A 256 -0.39 12.55 -5.76
CA LEU A 256 -1.55 13.44 -5.90
C LEU A 256 -2.35 13.57 -4.59
N ARG A 257 -2.53 12.44 -3.89
CA ARG A 257 -3.14 12.42 -2.57
C ARG A 257 -2.32 13.21 -1.54
N HIS A 258 -1.00 13.09 -1.57
CA HIS A 258 -0.12 13.89 -0.73
C HIS A 258 -0.21 15.38 -1.08
N THR A 259 -0.25 15.74 -2.36
CA THR A 259 -0.48 17.12 -2.83
C THR A 259 -1.76 17.69 -2.23
N HIS A 260 -2.88 16.97 -2.32
CA HIS A 260 -4.15 17.42 -1.76
C HIS A 260 -4.05 17.68 -0.25
N ALA A 261 -3.49 16.74 0.52
CA ALA A 261 -3.31 16.91 1.96
C ALA A 261 -2.36 18.09 2.30
N SER A 262 -1.23 18.21 1.60
CA SER A 262 -0.28 19.31 1.83
C SER A 262 -0.91 20.68 1.57
N LEU A 263 -1.73 20.82 0.51
CA LEU A 263 -2.40 22.07 0.18
C LEU A 263 -3.50 22.42 1.19
N LEU A 264 -4.26 21.43 1.68
CA LEU A 264 -5.25 21.66 2.74
C LEU A 264 -4.61 22.12 4.05
N LEU A 265 -3.48 21.51 4.45
CA LEU A 265 -2.72 21.96 5.61
C LEU A 265 -2.23 23.41 5.44
N PHE A 266 -1.74 23.75 4.25
CA PHE A 266 -1.28 25.10 3.96
C PHE A 266 -2.44 26.12 4.00
N ALA A 267 -3.64 25.73 3.57
CA ALA A 267 -4.84 26.55 3.64
C ALA A 267 -5.46 26.64 5.05
N GLY A 268 -4.83 26.04 6.08
CA GLY A 268 -5.32 26.07 7.45
C GLY A 268 -6.52 25.16 7.73
N VAL A 269 -6.84 24.24 6.82
CA VAL A 269 -7.94 23.28 6.99
C VAL A 269 -7.44 22.08 7.82
N SER A 270 -8.11 21.79 8.93
CA SER A 270 -7.80 20.62 9.76
C SER A 270 -8.05 19.33 8.98
N ILE A 271 -7.03 18.45 8.93
CA ILE A 271 -7.14 17.11 8.36
C ILE A 271 -7.37 16.13 9.51
N GLY A 272 -8.62 16.06 9.98
CA GLY A 272 -9.11 15.11 10.98
C GLY A 272 -9.61 13.81 10.34
#